data_AF-A0A7Y0PPM3-F1
#
_entry.id   AF-A0A7Y0PPM3-F1
#
_cell.length_a   1.000
_cell.length_b   1.000
_cell.length_c   1.000
_cell.angle_alpha   90.00
_cell.angle_beta   90.00
_cell.angle_gamma   90.00
#
_symmetry.space_group_name_H-M   'P 1'
#
loop_
_entity.id
_entity.type
_entity.pdbx_description
1 polymer ?
#
loop_
_entity_poly.entity_id
_entity_poly.type
_entity_poly.pdbx_seq_one_letter_code
_entity_poly.pdbx_strand_id
1 'polypeptide(L)'
;MAAIATALAAVISALVATAALNSTQRQIEIAEQGQVTDRYTRAVSQLGDPGPDVHLGGIYALERLSHDSPRDQPTILAVLSAYVRNHAPKSSCPSRNPPASGQSSALPAVVFGLPEPPSDVAGALTVLGRRDPAQDAGSRIDLAGACLLGANLIGNNFAGARIFDADLTGANLTDSGLKGTEFVGSKLNFSHLADADLRGADFYDADLSFARAAGANFAGATLRGANLSGADLTGADLSGTDLTGADISSAILINATGANLTDTLGVPLR
;
A
#
# COMPACT_ATOMS: atom_id res chain seq x y z
N MET A 1 40.94 -55.95 23.17
CA MET A 1 40.28 -56.29 21.89
C MET A 1 38.78 -56.04 21.94
N ALA A 2 38.00 -56.70 22.80
CA ALA A 2 36.54 -56.54 22.85
C ALA A 2 36.04 -55.10 23.13
N ALA A 3 36.66 -54.39 24.09
CA ALA A 3 36.26 -53.02 24.44
C ALA A 3 36.51 -51.98 23.33
N ILE A 4 37.55 -52.20 22.50
CA ILE A 4 37.87 -51.31 21.38
C ILE A 4 36.88 -51.55 20.24
N ALA A 5 36.48 -52.81 20.01
CA ALA A 5 35.49 -53.16 19.00
C ALA A 5 34.09 -52.60 19.34
N THR A 6 33.68 -52.66 20.61
CA THR A 6 32.41 -52.06 21.04
C THR A 6 32.42 -50.53 20.98
N ALA A 7 33.52 -49.88 21.37
CA ALA A 7 33.66 -48.43 21.23
C ALA A 7 33.60 -47.99 19.76
N LEU A 8 34.28 -48.71 18.86
CA LEU A 8 34.25 -48.43 17.42
C LEU A 8 32.84 -48.62 16.83
N ALA A 9 32.14 -49.70 17.21
CA ALA A 9 30.76 -49.94 16.78
C ALA A 9 29.79 -48.85 17.27
N ALA A 10 29.98 -48.33 18.48
CA ALA A 10 29.19 -47.22 19.01
C ALA A 10 29.41 -45.92 18.23
N VAL A 11 30.67 -45.60 17.89
CA VAL A 11 31.00 -44.42 17.07
C VAL A 11 30.41 -44.54 15.66
N ILE A 12 30.54 -45.69 15.01
CA ILE A 12 29.94 -45.92 13.69
C ILE A 12 28.42 -45.79 13.75
N SER A 13 27.78 -46.36 14.77
CA SER A 13 26.33 -46.25 14.95
C SER A 13 25.88 -44.80 15.15
N ALA A 14 26.63 -44.02 15.94
CA ALA A 14 26.36 -42.59 16.13
C ALA A 14 26.54 -41.78 14.83
N LEU A 15 27.54 -42.10 14.02
CA LEU A 15 27.77 -41.48 12.70
C LEU A 15 26.64 -41.80 11.71
N VAL A 16 26.19 -43.05 11.68
CA VAL A 16 25.04 -43.45 10.84
C VAL A 16 23.75 -42.76 11.32
N ALA A 17 23.52 -42.70 12.63
CA ALA A 17 22.35 -42.03 13.19
C ALA A 17 22.33 -40.52 12.88
N THR A 18 23.47 -39.83 13.01
CA THR A 18 23.59 -38.41 12.67
C THR A 18 23.42 -38.17 11.17
N ALA A 19 24.01 -39.01 10.32
CA ALA A 19 23.80 -38.94 8.87
C ALA A 19 22.33 -39.16 8.48
N ALA A 20 21.65 -40.12 9.13
CA ALA A 20 20.22 -40.38 8.92
C ALA A 20 19.37 -39.18 9.36
N LEU A 21 19.62 -38.59 10.53
CA LEU A 21 18.91 -37.39 11.00
C LEU A 21 19.10 -36.20 10.04
N ASN A 22 20.32 -35.96 9.57
CA ASN A 22 20.60 -34.92 8.58
C ASN A 22 19.86 -35.18 7.25
N SER A 23 19.80 -36.43 6.80
CA SER A 23 19.04 -36.80 5.60
C SER A 23 17.54 -36.57 5.80
N THR A 24 16.98 -36.94 6.95
CA THR A 24 15.57 -36.74 7.28
C THR A 24 15.23 -35.25 7.35
N GLN A 25 16.08 -34.42 7.97
CA GLN A 25 15.91 -32.97 8.00
C GLN A 25 15.86 -32.37 6.59
N ARG A 26 16.80 -32.76 5.72
CA ARG A 26 16.77 -32.34 4.30
C ARG A 26 15.51 -32.79 3.57
N GLN A 27 15.01 -33.99 3.86
CA GLN A 27 13.76 -34.48 3.26
C GLN A 27 12.54 -33.68 3.73
N ILE A 28 12.51 -33.29 5.01
CA ILE A 28 11.46 -32.42 5.56
C ILE A 28 11.51 -31.05 4.87
N GLU A 29 12.70 -30.43 4.77
CA GLU A 29 12.87 -29.15 4.09
C GLU A 29 12.41 -29.20 2.63
N ILE A 30 12.77 -30.25 1.89
CA ILE A 30 12.34 -30.43 0.50
C ILE A 30 10.81 -30.62 0.42
N ALA A 31 10.23 -31.40 1.32
CA ALA A 31 8.78 -31.63 1.36
C ALA A 31 8.01 -30.34 1.68
N GLU A 32 8.47 -29.55 2.66
CA GLU A 32 7.91 -28.24 3.00
C GLU A 32 8.01 -27.27 1.81
N GLN A 33 9.16 -27.22 1.14
CA GLN A 33 9.35 -26.41 -0.07
C GLN A 33 8.40 -26.83 -1.20
N GLY A 34 8.19 -28.13 -1.40
CA GLY A 34 7.22 -28.66 -2.35
C GLY A 34 5.79 -28.20 -2.03
N GLN A 35 5.37 -28.30 -0.77
CA GLN A 35 4.04 -27.87 -0.33
C GLN A 35 3.80 -26.37 -0.51
N VAL A 36 4.79 -25.53 -0.20
CA VAL A 36 4.72 -24.08 -0.43
C VAL A 36 4.56 -23.78 -1.92
N THR A 37 5.34 -24.44 -2.78
CA THR A 37 5.27 -24.27 -4.24
C THR A 37 3.91 -24.69 -4.79
N ASP A 38 3.35 -25.80 -4.31
CA ASP A 38 2.02 -26.28 -4.72
C ASP A 38 0.91 -25.32 -4.29
N ARG A 39 0.97 -24.81 -3.06
CA ARG A 39 0.02 -23.82 -2.54
C ARG A 39 0.09 -22.52 -3.34
N TYR A 40 1.29 -22.04 -3.64
CA TYR A 40 1.52 -20.86 -4.46
C TYR A 40 0.92 -21.03 -5.86
N THR A 41 1.26 -22.12 -6.54
CA THR A 41 0.78 -22.39 -7.91
C THR A 41 -0.74 -22.48 -7.96
N ARG A 42 -1.37 -23.12 -6.96
CA ARG A 42 -2.83 -23.19 -6.87
C ARG A 42 -3.46 -21.82 -6.62
N ALA A 43 -2.88 -21.01 -5.74
CA ALA A 43 -3.39 -19.67 -5.44
C ALA A 43 -3.28 -18.75 -6.68
N VAL A 44 -2.16 -18.78 -7.39
CA VAL A 44 -1.99 -18.02 -8.64
C VAL A 44 -2.96 -18.51 -9.73
N SER A 45 -3.19 -19.83 -9.84
CA SER A 45 -4.18 -20.37 -10.77
C SER A 45 -5.59 -19.86 -10.47
N GLN A 46 -5.95 -19.65 -9.20
CA GLN A 46 -7.25 -19.10 -8.82
C GLN A 46 -7.41 -17.64 -9.22
N LEU A 47 -6.32 -16.87 -9.32
CA LEU A 47 -6.36 -15.48 -9.82
C LEU A 47 -6.61 -15.37 -11.33
N GLY A 48 -6.44 -16.47 -12.08
CA GLY A 48 -6.70 -16.52 -13.53
C GLY A 48 -8.06 -17.13 -13.88
N ASP A 49 -8.87 -17.48 -12.88
CA ASP A 49 -10.24 -17.96 -13.07
C ASP A 49 -11.14 -16.82 -13.60
N PRO A 50 -12.31 -17.07 -14.21
CA PRO A 50 -13.25 -15.98 -14.52
C PRO A 50 -14.12 -15.53 -13.33
N GLY A 51 -14.17 -16.28 -12.24
CA GLY A 51 -15.06 -16.04 -11.11
C GLY A 51 -14.46 -15.11 -10.03
N PRO A 52 -15.11 -13.97 -9.70
CA PRO A 52 -14.59 -13.05 -8.68
C PRO A 52 -14.46 -13.68 -7.28
N ASP A 53 -15.33 -14.64 -6.94
CA ASP A 53 -15.23 -15.38 -5.67
C ASP A 53 -14.00 -16.29 -5.61
N VAL A 54 -13.56 -16.80 -6.77
CA VAL A 54 -12.37 -17.65 -6.89
C VAL A 54 -11.11 -16.81 -6.75
N HIS A 55 -11.11 -15.59 -7.30
CA HIS A 55 -10.02 -14.63 -7.11
C HIS A 55 -9.77 -14.34 -5.64
N LEU A 56 -10.83 -14.08 -4.88
CA LEU A 56 -10.73 -13.85 -3.43
C LEU A 56 -10.10 -15.04 -2.70
N GLY A 57 -10.49 -16.27 -3.06
CA GLY A 57 -9.86 -17.49 -2.56
C GLY A 57 -8.35 -17.51 -2.80
N GLY A 58 -7.92 -17.14 -4.02
CA GLY A 58 -6.51 -17.04 -4.40
C GLY A 58 -5.76 -15.96 -3.64
N ILE A 59 -6.35 -14.78 -3.50
CA ILE A 59 -5.78 -13.63 -2.77
C ILE A 59 -5.53 -13.98 -1.31
N TYR A 60 -6.52 -14.54 -0.61
CA TYR A 60 -6.37 -14.92 0.80
C TYR A 60 -5.49 -16.16 1.00
N ALA A 61 -5.39 -17.04 -0.01
CA ALA A 61 -4.41 -18.12 0.00
C ALA A 61 -2.97 -17.59 -0.11
N LEU A 62 -2.74 -16.55 -0.93
CA LEU A 62 -1.46 -15.85 -1.01
C LEU A 62 -1.14 -15.09 0.28
N GLU A 63 -2.12 -14.45 0.93
CA GLU A 63 -1.92 -13.85 2.25
C GLU A 63 -1.39 -14.88 3.26
N ARG A 64 -2.09 -16.02 3.38
CA ARG A 64 -1.66 -17.09 4.28
C ARG A 64 -0.26 -17.61 3.94
N LEU A 65 0.06 -17.71 2.65
CA LEU A 65 1.40 -18.14 2.22
C LEU A 65 2.47 -17.12 2.60
N SER A 66 2.19 -15.82 2.54
CA SER A 66 3.14 -14.78 2.96
C SER A 66 3.48 -14.89 4.45
N HIS A 67 2.50 -15.24 5.29
CA HIS A 67 2.71 -15.51 6.70
C HIS A 67 3.47 -16.82 6.95
N ASP A 68 3.13 -17.89 6.24
CA ASP A 68 3.77 -19.21 6.42
C ASP A 68 5.21 -19.24 5.86
N SER A 69 5.50 -18.42 4.84
CA SER A 69 6.80 -18.36 4.17
C SER A 69 7.21 -16.90 3.91
N PRO A 70 7.80 -16.21 4.90
CA PRO A 70 8.19 -14.80 4.78
C PRO A 70 9.13 -14.52 3.59
N ARG A 71 9.98 -15.47 3.22
CA ARG A 71 10.87 -15.37 2.05
C ARG A 71 10.14 -15.24 0.71
N ASP A 72 8.88 -15.68 0.64
CA ASP A 72 8.05 -15.65 -0.57
C ASP A 72 7.15 -14.40 -0.63
N GLN A 73 7.03 -13.64 0.46
CA GLN A 73 6.27 -12.40 0.51
C GLN A 73 6.65 -11.41 -0.61
N PRO A 74 7.95 -11.16 -0.93
CA PRO A 74 8.33 -10.27 -2.03
C PRO A 74 7.67 -10.64 -3.37
N THR A 75 7.63 -11.94 -3.68
CA THR A 75 7.01 -12.45 -4.90
C THR A 75 5.49 -12.32 -4.85
N ILE A 76 4.88 -12.57 -3.69
CA ILE A 76 3.43 -12.40 -3.48
C ILE A 76 3.02 -10.93 -3.64
N LEU A 77 3.80 -9.98 -3.13
CA LEU A 77 3.57 -8.55 -3.32
C LEU A 77 3.57 -8.18 -4.80
N ALA A 78 4.54 -8.70 -5.57
CA ALA A 78 4.62 -8.44 -7.00
C ALA A 78 3.39 -8.97 -7.75
N VAL A 79 2.92 -10.17 -7.41
CA VAL A 79 1.71 -10.77 -7.99
C VAL A 79 0.47 -9.95 -7.65
N LEU A 80 0.25 -9.62 -6.39
CA LEU A 80 -0.94 -8.86 -5.96
C LEU A 80 -0.93 -7.42 -6.50
N SER A 81 0.24 -6.78 -6.56
CA SER A 81 0.39 -5.46 -7.18
C SER A 81 0.05 -5.49 -8.67
N ALA A 82 0.55 -6.51 -9.40
CA ALA A 82 0.20 -6.71 -10.80
C ALA A 82 -1.29 -7.04 -10.98
N TYR A 83 -1.87 -7.82 -10.07
CA TYR A 83 -3.29 -8.13 -10.05
C TYR A 83 -4.13 -6.86 -10.00
N VAL A 84 -3.86 -5.96 -9.04
CA VAL A 84 -4.59 -4.68 -8.90
C VAL A 84 -4.45 -3.83 -10.15
N ARG A 85 -3.23 -3.67 -10.71
CA ARG A 85 -3.03 -2.87 -11.93
C ARG A 85 -3.76 -3.42 -13.16
N ASN A 86 -3.95 -4.75 -13.24
CA ASN A 86 -4.65 -5.39 -14.36
C ASN A 86 -6.17 -5.37 -14.21
N HIS A 87 -6.69 -5.44 -12.97
CA HIS A 87 -8.13 -5.50 -12.68
C HIS A 87 -8.74 -4.13 -12.35
N ALA A 88 -7.90 -3.14 -12.09
CA ALA A 88 -8.29 -1.74 -11.94
C ALA A 88 -7.28 -0.83 -12.66
N PRO A 89 -7.11 -0.93 -14.00
CA PRO A 89 -6.21 -0.05 -14.74
C PRO A 89 -6.75 1.38 -14.78
N LYS A 90 -5.90 2.39 -14.99
CA LYS A 90 -6.30 3.81 -15.13
C LYS A 90 -7.47 4.02 -16.10
N SER A 91 -7.53 3.21 -17.17
CA SER A 91 -8.58 3.25 -18.19
C SER A 91 -9.96 2.81 -17.67
N SER A 92 -10.04 2.09 -16.55
CA SER A 92 -11.31 1.73 -15.91
C SER A 92 -11.87 2.84 -15.03
N CYS A 93 -11.13 3.94 -14.82
CA CYS A 93 -11.65 5.08 -14.07
C CYS A 93 -12.75 5.81 -14.84
N PRO A 94 -13.88 6.11 -14.18
CA PRO A 94 -14.91 6.95 -14.77
C PRO A 94 -14.32 8.30 -15.21
N SER A 95 -14.38 8.60 -16.51
CA SER A 95 -13.98 9.90 -17.04
C SER A 95 -14.94 10.96 -16.49
N ARG A 96 -14.57 11.63 -15.41
CA ARG A 96 -15.27 12.81 -14.90
C ARG A 96 -15.02 13.99 -15.85
N ASN A 97 -15.71 14.01 -17.00
CA ASN A 97 -15.95 15.29 -17.65
C ASN A 97 -16.93 16.05 -16.75
N PRO A 98 -16.57 17.19 -16.14
CA PRO A 98 -17.58 18.04 -15.54
C PRO A 98 -18.59 18.43 -16.63
N PRO A 99 -19.90 18.48 -16.34
CA PRO A 99 -20.88 18.92 -17.32
C PRO A 99 -20.48 20.31 -17.83
N ALA A 100 -20.47 20.47 -19.15
CA ALA A 100 -20.10 21.71 -19.79
C ALA A 100 -21.00 22.85 -19.29
N SER A 101 -20.36 23.94 -18.85
CA SER A 101 -20.92 25.29 -18.64
C SER A 101 -22.01 25.50 -17.58
N GLY A 102 -21.69 26.33 -16.58
CA GLY A 102 -22.59 27.42 -16.21
C GLY A 102 -23.43 27.33 -14.93
N GLN A 103 -23.15 26.43 -13.99
CA GLN A 103 -23.82 26.50 -12.67
C GLN A 103 -22.82 26.59 -11.52
N SER A 104 -22.96 27.70 -10.81
CA SER A 104 -22.19 28.15 -9.65
C SER A 104 -22.43 27.26 -8.42
N SER A 105 -21.36 27.10 -7.63
CA SER A 105 -21.39 26.94 -6.18
C SER A 105 -22.22 25.79 -5.61
N ALA A 106 -21.69 24.58 -5.71
CA ALA A 106 -21.76 23.59 -4.64
C ALA A 106 -20.57 22.63 -4.81
N LEU A 107 -19.86 22.33 -3.71
CA LEU A 107 -19.03 21.13 -3.61
C LEU A 107 -19.83 19.98 -4.25
N PRO A 108 -19.27 19.17 -5.17
CA PRO A 108 -20.05 18.11 -5.77
C PRO A 108 -20.63 17.26 -4.65
N ALA A 109 -21.95 17.07 -4.65
CA ALA A 109 -22.67 16.14 -3.80
C ALA A 109 -22.32 14.68 -4.12
N VAL A 110 -21.04 14.40 -4.36
CA VAL A 110 -20.47 13.11 -4.79
C VAL A 110 -19.32 12.73 -3.84
N VAL A 111 -19.55 12.93 -2.54
CA VAL A 111 -18.78 12.26 -1.46
C VAL A 111 -19.58 11.06 -0.92
N PHE A 112 -20.89 10.98 -1.20
CA PHE A 112 -21.71 9.80 -0.91
C PHE A 112 -21.82 8.92 -2.15
N GLY A 113 -21.33 7.68 -2.06
CA GLY A 113 -21.54 6.65 -3.10
C GLY A 113 -20.53 6.66 -4.26
N LEU A 114 -19.27 7.01 -4.01
CA LEU A 114 -18.23 6.72 -5.00
C LEU A 114 -18.16 5.20 -5.22
N PRO A 115 -18.04 4.73 -6.48
CA PRO A 115 -17.92 3.31 -6.75
C PRO A 115 -16.62 2.82 -6.10
N GLU A 116 -16.74 1.90 -5.15
CA GLU A 116 -15.59 1.22 -4.58
C GLU A 116 -14.94 0.30 -5.64
N PRO A 117 -13.65 -0.04 -5.49
CA PRO A 117 -13.01 -1.03 -6.34
C PRO A 117 -13.77 -2.37 -6.28
N PRO A 118 -13.69 -3.20 -7.33
CA PRO A 118 -14.17 -4.58 -7.28
C PRO A 118 -13.68 -5.32 -6.02
N SER A 119 -14.49 -6.24 -5.51
CA SER A 119 -14.24 -6.89 -4.21
C SER A 119 -12.89 -7.62 -4.14
N ASP A 120 -12.46 -8.20 -5.25
CA ASP A 120 -11.15 -8.85 -5.41
C ASP A 120 -9.99 -7.82 -5.41
N VAL A 121 -10.13 -6.68 -6.07
CA VAL A 121 -9.17 -5.57 -5.99
C VAL A 121 -9.08 -5.05 -4.55
N ALA A 122 -10.22 -4.84 -3.88
CA ALA A 122 -10.26 -4.44 -2.48
C ALA A 122 -9.62 -5.48 -1.54
N GLY A 123 -9.85 -6.77 -1.81
CA GLY A 123 -9.18 -7.88 -1.11
C GLY A 123 -7.66 -7.86 -1.30
N ALA A 124 -7.19 -7.68 -2.54
CA ALA A 124 -5.77 -7.59 -2.83
C ALA A 124 -5.11 -6.38 -2.13
N LEU A 125 -5.76 -5.21 -2.15
CA LEU A 125 -5.31 -4.02 -1.42
C LEU A 125 -5.25 -4.26 0.09
N THR A 126 -6.23 -4.98 0.65
CA THR A 126 -6.26 -5.34 2.07
C THR A 126 -5.06 -6.22 2.45
N VAL A 127 -4.79 -7.26 1.66
CA VAL A 127 -3.64 -8.17 1.89
C VAL A 127 -2.32 -7.42 1.76
N LEU A 128 -2.16 -6.62 0.70
CA LEU A 128 -1.01 -5.74 0.50
C LEU A 128 -0.85 -4.76 1.67
N GLY A 129 -1.93 -4.19 2.19
CA GLY A 129 -1.87 -3.21 3.26
C GLY A 129 -1.66 -3.79 4.66
N ARG A 130 -1.87 -5.09 4.86
CA ARG A 130 -1.76 -5.77 6.18
C ARG A 130 -0.49 -6.59 6.36
N ARG A 131 0.29 -6.83 5.29
CA ARG A 131 1.53 -7.61 5.40
C ARG A 131 2.53 -6.97 6.36
N ASP A 132 3.47 -7.78 6.86
CA ASP A 132 4.59 -7.32 7.67
C ASP A 132 5.67 -6.66 6.77
N PRO A 133 5.86 -5.33 6.80
CA PRO A 133 6.83 -4.66 5.93
C PRO A 133 8.28 -5.11 6.17
N ALA A 134 8.59 -5.70 7.33
CA ALA A 134 9.93 -6.22 7.60
C ALA A 134 10.32 -7.39 6.66
N GLN A 135 9.33 -8.06 6.07
CA GLN A 135 9.53 -9.20 5.17
C GLN A 135 9.49 -8.80 3.68
N ASP A 136 9.34 -7.51 3.36
CA ASP A 136 9.29 -7.05 1.96
C ASP A 136 10.63 -7.23 1.22
N ALA A 137 11.74 -7.43 1.93
CA ALA A 137 13.09 -7.65 1.39
C ALA A 137 13.51 -6.59 0.34
N GLY A 138 13.09 -5.33 0.53
CA GLY A 138 13.34 -4.22 -0.39
C GLY A 138 12.38 -4.14 -1.58
N SER A 139 11.45 -5.09 -1.73
CA SER A 139 10.35 -4.98 -2.68
C SER A 139 9.38 -3.89 -2.24
N ARG A 140 8.74 -3.26 -3.22
CA ARG A 140 7.79 -2.17 -2.99
C ARG A 140 6.46 -2.52 -3.64
N ILE A 141 5.38 -2.17 -2.97
CA ILE A 141 4.03 -2.23 -3.56
C ILE A 141 4.00 -1.30 -4.77
N ASP A 142 3.45 -1.78 -5.90
CA ASP A 142 3.37 -1.03 -7.15
C ASP A 142 1.92 -0.97 -7.66
N LEU A 143 1.26 0.14 -7.37
CA LEU A 143 -0.11 0.46 -7.76
C LEU A 143 -0.14 1.61 -8.78
N ALA A 144 0.96 1.81 -9.50
CA ALA A 144 1.07 2.88 -10.48
C ALA A 144 -0.04 2.81 -11.54
N GLY A 145 -0.68 3.95 -11.79
CA GLY A 145 -1.78 4.05 -12.74
C GLY A 145 -2.98 3.16 -12.41
N ALA A 146 -3.18 2.76 -11.16
CA ALA A 146 -4.37 2.02 -10.76
C ALA A 146 -5.57 2.94 -10.55
N CYS A 147 -6.77 2.41 -10.78
CA CYS A 147 -8.04 3.04 -10.47
C CYS A 147 -8.52 2.60 -9.09
N LEU A 148 -8.26 3.43 -8.07
CA LEU A 148 -8.55 3.16 -6.66
C LEU A 148 -9.61 4.15 -6.12
N LEU A 149 -10.52 4.58 -7.00
CA LEU A 149 -11.63 5.48 -6.69
C LEU A 149 -12.40 4.93 -5.48
N GLY A 150 -12.57 5.76 -4.44
CA GLY A 150 -13.30 5.37 -3.24
C GLY A 150 -12.72 4.19 -2.45
N ALA A 151 -11.49 3.74 -2.73
CA ALA A 151 -10.90 2.59 -2.05
C ALA A 151 -10.84 2.78 -0.53
N ASN A 152 -11.19 1.74 0.23
CA ASN A 152 -11.04 1.73 1.68
C ASN A 152 -9.68 1.13 2.06
N LEU A 153 -8.79 1.97 2.59
CA LEU A 153 -7.40 1.67 2.95
C LEU A 153 -7.10 2.06 4.41
N ILE A 154 -8.14 2.19 5.25
CA ILE A 154 -8.03 2.66 6.65
C ILE A 154 -7.03 1.81 7.42
N GLY A 155 -6.05 2.47 8.06
CA GLY A 155 -5.06 1.82 8.92
C GLY A 155 -4.07 0.91 8.17
N ASN A 156 -4.16 0.80 6.85
CA ASN A 156 -3.25 -0.02 6.07
C ASN A 156 -1.87 0.64 5.93
N ASN A 157 -0.83 -0.18 5.83
CA ASN A 157 0.53 0.28 5.62
C ASN A 157 0.90 0.18 4.13
N PHE A 158 1.17 1.31 3.48
CA PHE A 158 1.72 1.40 2.13
C PHE A 158 3.02 2.23 2.12
N ALA A 159 3.78 2.21 3.21
CA ALA A 159 5.04 2.93 3.31
C ALA A 159 5.99 2.54 2.16
N GLY A 160 6.54 3.55 1.49
CA GLY A 160 7.43 3.38 0.34
C GLY A 160 6.75 2.84 -0.93
N ALA A 161 5.43 2.70 -0.98
CA ALA A 161 4.73 2.21 -2.17
C ALA A 161 4.84 3.19 -3.34
N ARG A 162 4.75 2.65 -4.56
CA ARG A 162 4.65 3.42 -5.80
C ARG A 162 3.18 3.50 -6.21
N ILE A 163 2.60 4.69 -6.08
CA ILE A 163 1.20 4.98 -6.39
C ILE A 163 1.14 6.24 -7.26
N PHE A 164 2.08 6.38 -8.21
CA PHE A 164 2.12 7.50 -9.15
C PHE A 164 1.05 7.33 -10.24
N ASP A 165 0.55 8.44 -10.77
CA ASP A 165 -0.47 8.50 -11.82
C ASP A 165 -1.80 7.77 -11.53
N ALA A 166 -2.02 7.36 -10.28
CA ALA A 166 -3.19 6.62 -9.85
C ALA A 166 -4.37 7.55 -9.52
N ASP A 167 -5.58 7.02 -9.56
CA ASP A 167 -6.78 7.75 -9.15
C ASP A 167 -7.29 7.19 -7.81
N LEU A 168 -7.05 7.92 -6.73
CA LEU A 168 -7.54 7.66 -5.37
C LEU A 168 -8.61 8.69 -4.98
N THR A 169 -9.33 9.27 -5.95
CA THR A 169 -10.36 10.27 -5.66
C THR A 169 -11.32 9.73 -4.60
N GLY A 170 -11.51 10.47 -3.50
CA GLY A 170 -12.37 10.06 -2.39
C GLY A 170 -12.04 8.73 -1.70
N ALA A 171 -10.84 8.18 -1.91
CA ALA A 171 -10.36 7.03 -1.15
C ALA A 171 -10.26 7.36 0.34
N ASN A 172 -10.47 6.36 1.19
CA ASN A 172 -10.32 6.49 2.64
C ASN A 172 -8.98 5.91 3.09
N LEU A 173 -8.07 6.80 3.44
CA LEU A 173 -6.70 6.57 3.89
C LEU A 173 -6.52 7.05 5.36
N THR A 174 -7.61 7.12 6.12
CA THR A 174 -7.55 7.49 7.55
C THR A 174 -6.68 6.51 8.33
N ASP A 175 -5.83 7.02 9.21
CA ASP A 175 -4.86 6.26 10.01
C ASP A 175 -3.86 5.41 9.20
N SER A 176 -3.78 5.59 7.87
CA SER A 176 -2.90 4.78 7.02
C SER A 176 -1.42 5.16 7.19
N GLY A 177 -0.55 4.15 7.12
CA GLY A 177 0.91 4.35 7.09
C GLY A 177 1.40 4.57 5.66
N LEU A 178 1.71 5.81 5.29
CA LEU A 178 2.04 6.23 3.91
C LEU A 178 3.40 6.93 3.83
N LYS A 179 4.28 6.64 4.79
CA LYS A 179 5.61 7.24 4.89
C LYS A 179 6.41 6.93 3.62
N GLY A 180 6.94 7.97 2.98
CA GLY A 180 7.77 7.84 1.78
C GLY A 180 7.06 7.28 0.55
N THR A 181 5.73 7.24 0.53
CA THR A 181 4.95 6.79 -0.62
C THR A 181 5.05 7.78 -1.77
N GLU A 182 5.15 7.28 -3.00
CA GLU A 182 5.23 8.09 -4.23
C GLU A 182 3.82 8.26 -4.83
N PHE A 183 3.23 9.45 -4.70
CA PHE A 183 1.92 9.86 -5.23
C PHE A 183 2.03 10.83 -6.43
N VAL A 184 3.18 10.86 -7.11
CA VAL A 184 3.47 11.80 -8.20
C VAL A 184 2.36 11.78 -9.26
N GLY A 185 1.76 12.93 -9.56
CA GLY A 185 0.69 13.08 -10.54
C GLY A 185 -0.63 12.37 -10.21
N SER A 186 -0.79 11.85 -8.99
CA SER A 186 -1.98 11.10 -8.59
C SER A 186 -3.13 12.01 -8.19
N LYS A 187 -4.35 11.48 -8.30
CA LYS A 187 -5.58 12.17 -7.86
C LYS A 187 -5.98 11.66 -6.49
N LEU A 188 -5.99 12.54 -5.51
CA LEU A 188 -6.45 12.31 -4.13
C LEU A 188 -7.53 13.33 -3.74
N ASN A 189 -8.14 14.02 -4.69
CA ASN A 189 -9.15 15.02 -4.42
C ASN A 189 -10.35 14.36 -3.69
N PHE A 190 -10.87 15.05 -2.68
CA PHE A 190 -11.90 14.55 -1.75
C PHE A 190 -11.52 13.32 -0.90
N SER A 191 -10.28 12.84 -0.93
CA SER A 191 -9.83 11.72 -0.11
C SER A 191 -9.90 12.02 1.39
N HIS A 192 -9.95 10.97 2.21
CA HIS A 192 -9.83 11.08 3.67
C HIS A 192 -8.43 10.64 4.07
N LEU A 193 -7.66 11.56 4.64
CA LEU A 193 -6.27 11.38 5.08
C LEU A 193 -6.12 11.69 6.57
N ALA A 194 -7.23 11.74 7.31
CA ALA A 194 -7.19 12.08 8.73
C ALA A 194 -6.21 11.17 9.48
N ASP A 195 -5.32 11.77 10.26
CA ASP A 195 -4.29 11.09 11.05
C ASP A 195 -3.34 10.16 10.25
N ALA A 196 -3.29 10.28 8.92
CA ALA A 196 -2.37 9.50 8.09
C ALA A 196 -0.90 9.90 8.29
N ASP A 197 0.00 8.91 8.29
CA ASP A 197 1.44 9.15 8.33
C ASP A 197 1.99 9.33 6.91
N LEU A 198 2.15 10.58 6.49
CA LEU A 198 2.61 10.99 5.15
C LEU A 198 4.05 11.50 5.15
N ARG A 199 4.83 11.17 6.19
CA ARG A 199 6.20 11.68 6.34
C ARG A 199 7.06 11.33 5.15
N GLY A 200 7.70 12.33 4.55
CA GLY A 200 8.56 12.15 3.37
C GLY A 200 7.86 11.63 2.13
N ALA A 201 6.52 11.60 2.08
CA ALA A 201 5.80 11.22 0.87
C ALA A 201 6.03 12.24 -0.26
N ASP A 202 5.95 11.78 -1.51
CA ASP A 202 6.12 12.61 -2.69
C ASP A 202 4.78 12.80 -3.41
N PHE A 203 4.30 14.05 -3.41
CA PHE A 203 3.06 14.51 -4.03
C PHE A 203 3.32 15.48 -5.19
N TYR A 204 4.49 15.42 -5.83
CA TYR A 204 4.79 16.29 -6.97
C TYR A 204 3.67 16.25 -8.02
N ASP A 205 3.11 17.43 -8.34
CA ASP A 205 1.97 17.62 -9.25
C ASP A 205 0.70 16.78 -8.93
N ALA A 206 0.53 16.33 -7.68
CA ALA A 206 -0.67 15.59 -7.26
C ALA A 206 -1.87 16.53 -6.98
N ASP A 207 -3.09 16.01 -7.13
CA ASP A 207 -4.33 16.73 -6.80
C ASP A 207 -4.90 16.26 -5.47
N LEU A 208 -4.74 17.06 -4.41
CA LEU A 208 -5.32 16.86 -3.08
C LEU A 208 -6.47 17.86 -2.81
N SER A 209 -7.07 18.47 -3.84
CA SER A 209 -8.12 19.46 -3.65
C SER A 209 -9.29 18.88 -2.83
N PHE A 210 -9.75 19.64 -1.85
CA PHE A 210 -10.80 19.23 -0.91
C PHE A 210 -10.53 17.94 -0.12
N ALA A 211 -9.28 17.47 -0.03
CA ALA A 211 -8.93 16.35 0.83
C ALA A 211 -9.15 16.69 2.31
N ARG A 212 -9.54 15.69 3.11
CA ARG A 212 -9.72 15.81 4.55
C ARG A 212 -8.50 15.23 5.25
N ALA A 213 -7.51 16.06 5.55
CA ALA A 213 -6.21 15.68 6.09
C ALA A 213 -5.97 16.26 7.48
N ALA A 214 -7.03 16.38 8.29
CA ALA A 214 -6.93 16.83 9.67
C ALA A 214 -6.02 15.88 10.47
N GLY A 215 -5.08 16.43 11.24
CA GLY A 215 -4.11 15.66 12.03
C GLY A 215 -3.05 14.89 11.23
N ALA A 216 -3.10 14.93 9.89
CA ALA A 216 -2.15 14.20 9.05
C ALA A 216 -0.70 14.71 9.23
N ASN A 217 0.26 13.80 9.15
CA ASN A 217 1.68 14.13 9.30
C ASN A 217 2.39 14.17 7.94
N PHE A 218 2.60 15.36 7.39
CA PHE A 218 3.33 15.60 6.14
C PHE A 218 4.80 15.96 6.37
N ALA A 219 5.39 15.72 7.54
CA ALA A 219 6.72 16.20 7.84
C ALA A 219 7.76 15.67 6.82
N GLY A 220 8.51 16.58 6.21
CA GLY A 220 9.48 16.31 5.16
C GLY A 220 8.89 15.86 3.80
N ALA A 221 7.57 15.89 3.61
CA ALA A 221 6.94 15.56 2.35
C ALA A 221 7.25 16.59 1.24
N THR A 222 7.14 16.17 -0.02
CA THR A 222 7.24 17.05 -1.19
C THR A 222 5.84 17.30 -1.75
N LEU A 223 5.36 18.54 -1.73
CA LEU A 223 4.07 18.97 -2.30
C LEU A 223 4.28 20.00 -3.43
N ARG A 224 5.45 20.01 -4.06
CA ARG A 224 5.77 20.95 -5.13
C ARG A 224 4.78 20.82 -6.29
N GLY A 225 4.14 21.92 -6.67
CA GLY A 225 3.11 21.94 -7.72
C GLY A 225 1.79 21.25 -7.37
N ALA A 226 1.63 20.71 -6.16
CA ALA A 226 0.42 20.02 -5.75
C ALA A 226 -0.77 20.97 -5.60
N ASN A 227 -1.96 20.50 -5.92
CA ASN A 227 -3.20 21.24 -5.67
C ASN A 227 -3.79 20.83 -4.32
N LEU A 228 -3.77 21.73 -3.33
CA LEU A 228 -4.37 21.57 -2.00
C LEU A 228 -5.58 22.51 -1.82
N SER A 229 -6.14 23.05 -2.90
CA SER A 229 -7.22 24.03 -2.81
C SER A 229 -8.42 23.45 -2.08
N GLY A 230 -8.91 24.19 -1.08
CA GLY A 230 -10.02 23.77 -0.22
C GLY A 230 -9.76 22.55 0.68
N ALA A 231 -8.51 22.06 0.77
CA ALA A 231 -8.17 20.95 1.67
C ALA A 231 -8.31 21.35 3.14
N ASP A 232 -8.73 20.41 3.98
CA ASP A 232 -8.72 20.57 5.44
C ASP A 232 -7.42 19.99 6.01
N LEU A 233 -6.52 20.88 6.45
CA LEU A 233 -5.23 20.58 7.06
C LEU A 233 -5.24 20.93 8.55
N THR A 234 -6.42 20.96 9.20
CA THR A 234 -6.55 21.30 10.61
C THR A 234 -5.65 20.40 11.47
N GLY A 235 -4.74 20.98 12.24
CA GLY A 235 -3.82 20.25 13.11
C GLY A 235 -2.73 19.43 12.39
N ALA A 236 -2.58 19.57 11.07
CA ALA A 236 -1.57 18.84 10.32
C ALA A 236 -0.14 19.28 10.67
N ASP A 237 0.82 18.36 10.60
CA ASP A 237 2.24 18.65 10.72
C ASP A 237 2.88 18.81 9.33
N LEU A 238 3.24 20.04 8.97
CA LEU A 238 3.90 20.42 7.71
C LEU A 238 5.39 20.70 7.91
N SER A 239 6.02 20.19 8.98
CA SER A 239 7.41 20.49 9.32
C SER A 239 8.38 20.02 8.24
N GLY A 240 9.13 20.95 7.63
CA GLY A 240 10.08 20.63 6.56
C GLY A 240 9.43 20.21 5.24
N THR A 241 8.12 20.39 5.07
CA THR A 241 7.41 20.12 3.82
C THR A 241 7.76 21.15 2.74
N ASP A 242 8.04 20.69 1.52
CA ASP A 242 8.24 21.59 0.36
C ASP A 242 6.91 21.90 -0.33
N LEU A 243 6.42 23.13 -0.15
CA LEU A 243 5.18 23.65 -0.75
C LEU A 243 5.44 24.52 -1.99
N THR A 244 6.63 24.48 -2.60
CA THR A 244 6.98 25.34 -3.73
C THR A 244 5.97 25.20 -4.87
N GLY A 245 5.26 26.28 -5.22
CA GLY A 245 4.26 26.28 -6.28
C GLY A 245 2.99 25.47 -5.99
N ALA A 246 2.78 25.01 -4.76
CA ALA A 246 1.54 24.36 -4.37
C ALA A 246 0.38 25.38 -4.30
N ASP A 247 -0.82 24.98 -4.74
CA ASP A 247 -2.03 25.79 -4.57
C ASP A 247 -2.70 25.45 -3.23
N ILE A 248 -2.55 26.33 -2.25
CA ILE A 248 -3.20 26.21 -0.92
C ILE A 248 -4.41 27.14 -0.78
N SER A 249 -4.99 27.61 -1.89
CA SER A 249 -6.12 28.54 -1.85
C SER A 249 -7.33 27.93 -1.14
N SER A 250 -7.91 28.68 -0.20
CA SER A 250 -9.05 28.23 0.62
C SER A 250 -8.77 26.99 1.50
N ALA A 251 -7.51 26.56 1.65
CA ALA A 251 -7.17 25.49 2.57
C ALA A 251 -7.39 25.91 4.03
N ILE A 252 -7.86 24.99 4.88
CA ILE A 252 -8.07 25.22 6.31
C ILE A 252 -6.79 24.80 7.05
N LEU A 253 -6.11 25.76 7.67
CA LEU A 253 -4.81 25.55 8.35
C LEU A 253 -4.88 25.78 9.87
N ILE A 254 -6.07 25.63 10.47
CA ILE A 254 -6.28 25.86 11.91
C ILE A 254 -5.37 24.91 12.70
N ASN A 255 -4.51 25.44 13.57
CA ASN A 255 -3.52 24.68 14.35
C ASN A 255 -2.55 23.82 13.51
N ALA A 256 -2.45 24.05 12.19
CA ALA A 256 -1.39 23.43 11.41
C ALA A 256 -0.03 23.94 11.90
N THR A 257 0.95 23.05 11.96
CA THR A 257 2.30 23.37 12.42
C THR A 257 3.32 23.14 11.32
N GLY A 258 4.52 23.68 11.47
CA GLY A 258 5.56 23.54 10.46
C GLY A 258 5.24 24.31 9.17
N ALA A 259 6.02 24.05 8.12
CA ALA A 259 6.21 24.85 6.92
C ALA A 259 6.47 26.35 7.21
N ASN A 260 7.22 27.04 6.34
CA ASN A 260 7.34 28.49 6.44
C ASN A 260 6.03 29.13 5.93
N LEU A 261 4.92 28.89 6.64
CA LEU A 261 3.57 29.32 6.28
C LEU A 261 3.43 30.84 6.23
N THR A 262 4.39 31.57 6.80
CA THR A 262 4.50 33.03 6.71
C THR A 262 4.87 33.51 5.30
N ASP A 263 5.67 32.75 4.56
CA ASP A 263 6.11 33.14 3.20
C ASP A 263 5.10 32.70 2.12
N THR A 264 4.41 31.58 2.33
CA THR A 264 3.38 31.08 1.40
C THR A 264 2.03 31.79 1.52
N LEU A 265 1.68 32.33 2.69
CA LEU A 265 0.41 33.03 2.89
C LEU A 265 0.54 34.56 2.87
N GLY A 266 1.75 35.11 3.01
CA GLY A 266 1.96 36.56 3.13
C GLY A 266 1.33 37.19 4.38
N VAL A 267 0.84 36.36 5.32
CA VAL A 267 0.25 36.78 6.60
C VAL A 267 0.62 35.75 7.67
N PRO A 268 1.07 36.18 8.86
CA PRO A 268 1.28 35.26 9.97
C PRO A 268 -0.05 34.65 10.43
N LEU A 269 -0.07 33.32 10.54
CA LEU A 269 -1.17 32.57 11.17
C LEU A 269 -1.24 32.94 12.66
N ARG A 270 -2.45 33.23 13.16
CA ARG A 270 -2.74 33.52 14.57
C ARG A 270 -3.29 32.30 15.27
#